data_AF-A0A7E4VD35-F1
#
_entry.id   AF-A0A7E4VD35-F1
#
_cell.length_a   1.000
_cell.length_b   1.000
_cell.length_c   1.000
_cell.angle_alpha   90.00
_cell.angle_beta   90.00
_cell.angle_gamma   90.00
#
_symmetry.space_group_name_H-M   'P 1'
#
loop_
_entity.id
_entity.type
_entity.pdbx_description
1 polymer ?
#
loop_
_entity_poly.entity_id
_entity_poly.type
_entity_poly.pdbx_seq_one_letter_code
_entity_poly.pdbx_strand_id
1 'polypeptide(L)'
;MGCMKSKPKADAAPANGAKPPPPPGGDPAKSAAPAPPKPDAPAGGDDKPKSKAGAAPDDKPKSAKSGGGDKPKSEKKEKSDAKKPAAGVPVSEMAKPKVFFDISIDGTPSGRIVMELRGDVVPKTAENFRALCTGEKGMGKLGKPLHYKNCKFHRVIPQFMLQGGDFTKGNGTGGESIYGETFDDENFTLKHTEPGTLSMANAGPNTNGSQFFICTEVTDWLDGKHVVFGRVIEGMDVVRTVEGKGSESGKTSGEIIIADCGQLPA
;
A
#
# COMPACT_ATOMS: atom_id res chain seq x y z
N MET A 1 41.73 -64.22 20.30
CA MET A 1 41.94 -63.46 21.55
C MET A 1 43.08 -62.47 21.32
N GLY A 2 42.87 -61.17 21.61
CA GLY A 2 43.94 -60.17 21.59
C GLY A 2 43.54 -58.81 20.99
N CYS A 3 42.46 -58.22 21.50
CA CYS A 3 41.99 -56.89 21.13
C CYS A 3 42.77 -55.85 21.97
N MET A 4 43.68 -55.08 21.37
CA MET A 4 44.34 -53.94 22.03
C MET A 4 43.84 -52.63 21.42
N LYS A 5 43.14 -51.87 22.27
CA LYS A 5 42.42 -50.64 21.98
C LYS A 5 43.40 -49.47 21.89
N SER A 6 43.49 -48.82 20.73
CA SER A 6 44.05 -47.48 20.58
C SER A 6 43.04 -46.44 21.05
N LYS A 7 43.37 -45.69 22.10
CA LYS A 7 42.62 -44.50 22.54
C LYS A 7 42.81 -43.36 21.51
N PRO A 8 41.76 -42.58 21.16
CA PRO A 8 41.95 -41.30 20.51
C PRO A 8 42.36 -40.23 21.54
N LYS A 9 43.35 -39.40 21.17
CA LYS A 9 43.69 -38.17 21.87
C LYS A 9 42.53 -37.17 21.73
N ALA A 10 42.20 -36.51 22.83
CA ALA A 10 41.38 -35.31 22.83
C ALA A 10 42.25 -34.14 22.38
N ASP A 11 41.92 -33.53 21.25
CA ASP A 11 42.46 -32.24 20.85
C ASP A 11 41.47 -31.13 21.20
N ALA A 12 42.03 -30.10 21.82
CA ALA A 12 41.37 -28.96 22.40
C ALA A 12 40.69 -28.07 21.35
N ALA A 13 39.53 -27.53 21.73
CA ALA A 13 38.91 -26.41 21.04
C ALA A 13 39.72 -25.13 21.22
N PRO A 14 39.90 -24.29 20.18
CA PRO A 14 40.12 -22.88 20.38
C PRO A 14 38.79 -22.14 20.35
N ALA A 15 38.43 -21.59 21.51
CA ALA A 15 37.58 -20.41 21.58
C ALA A 15 38.33 -19.25 20.91
N ASN A 16 37.68 -18.56 19.97
CA ASN A 16 37.86 -17.13 19.74
C ASN A 16 36.72 -16.62 18.88
N GLY A 17 35.77 -15.95 19.54
CA GLY A 17 34.76 -15.14 18.89
C GLY A 17 35.40 -13.89 18.30
N ALA A 18 35.48 -13.83 16.97
CA ALA A 18 35.64 -12.58 16.25
C ALA A 18 34.26 -12.20 15.69
N LYS A 19 33.71 -11.09 16.18
CA LYS A 19 32.51 -10.46 15.61
C LYS A 19 32.82 -10.09 14.15
N PRO A 20 31.92 -10.34 13.19
CA PRO A 20 32.13 -9.90 11.81
C PRO A 20 32.29 -8.37 11.77
N PRO A 21 33.14 -7.85 10.87
CA PRO A 21 33.34 -6.41 10.73
C PRO A 21 32.02 -5.73 10.32
N PRO A 22 31.76 -4.50 10.79
CA PRO A 22 30.61 -3.74 10.32
C PRO A 22 30.72 -3.53 8.79
N PRO A 23 29.59 -3.46 8.08
CA PRO A 23 29.59 -3.13 6.65
C PRO A 23 30.28 -1.77 6.44
N PRO A 24 30.96 -1.56 5.30
CA PRO A 24 31.61 -0.29 5.02
C PRO A 24 30.56 0.82 5.06
N GLY A 25 30.78 1.82 5.91
CA GLY A 25 29.95 3.00 6.03
C GLY A 25 29.93 3.75 4.70
N GLY A 26 28.88 3.55 3.91
CA GLY A 26 28.55 4.41 2.79
C GLY A 26 28.10 5.77 3.32
N ASP A 27 28.69 6.84 2.80
CA ASP A 27 28.29 8.21 3.11
C ASP A 27 26.76 8.37 3.04
N PRO A 28 26.09 8.82 4.12
CA PRO A 28 24.63 8.99 4.15
C PRO A 28 24.12 10.12 3.22
N ALA A 29 24.99 10.74 2.43
CA ALA A 29 24.68 11.85 1.53
C ALA A 29 24.48 11.44 0.05
N LYS A 30 24.52 10.14 -0.31
CA LYS A 30 24.30 9.69 -1.71
C LYS A 30 23.16 8.68 -1.95
N SER A 31 22.42 8.31 -0.91
CA SER A 31 21.20 7.50 -1.04
C SER A 31 19.93 8.34 -0.84
N ALA A 32 19.79 9.42 -1.60
CA ALA A 32 18.45 9.92 -1.90
C ALA A 32 17.90 9.00 -3.00
N ALA A 33 16.83 8.25 -2.70
CA ALA A 33 16.04 7.65 -3.76
C ALA A 33 15.72 8.75 -4.79
N PRO A 34 15.98 8.56 -6.09
CA PRO A 34 15.66 9.58 -7.07
C PRO A 34 14.16 9.85 -6.99
N ALA A 35 13.80 11.12 -6.85
CA ALA A 35 12.41 11.57 -6.96
C ALA A 35 11.82 11.03 -8.27
N PRO A 36 10.51 10.69 -8.30
CA PRO A 36 9.86 10.30 -9.54
C PRO A 36 10.07 11.38 -10.62
N PRO A 37 10.25 11.00 -11.90
CA PRO A 37 10.41 11.96 -12.97
C PRO A 37 9.20 12.89 -13.02
N LYS A 38 9.46 14.20 -13.09
CA LYS A 38 8.40 15.20 -13.29
C LYS A 38 7.68 14.91 -14.62
N PRO A 39 6.35 15.08 -14.71
CA PRO A 39 5.64 14.97 -15.97
C PRO A 39 6.12 16.06 -16.94
N ASP A 40 6.47 15.66 -18.15
CA ASP A 40 6.81 16.59 -19.23
C ASP A 40 5.62 17.51 -19.53
N ALA A 41 5.90 18.81 -19.64
CA ALA A 41 4.92 19.79 -20.10
C ALA A 41 4.53 19.47 -21.55
N PRO A 42 3.24 19.59 -21.94
CA PRO A 42 2.85 19.39 -23.32
C PRO A 42 3.47 20.49 -24.19
N ALA A 43 4.24 20.06 -25.18
CA ALA A 43 4.70 20.93 -26.27
C ALA A 43 3.48 21.48 -27.01
N GLY A 44 3.39 22.81 -27.05
CA GLY A 44 2.43 23.51 -27.90
C GLY A 44 2.69 23.20 -29.37
N GLY A 45 1.63 22.85 -30.08
CA GLY A 45 1.61 22.74 -31.53
C GLY A 45 0.28 23.27 -32.02
N ASP A 46 0.30 24.52 -32.50
CA ASP A 46 -0.75 25.14 -33.27
C ASP A 46 -1.00 24.34 -34.56
N ASP A 47 -2.20 23.81 -34.74
CA ASP A 47 -2.71 23.56 -36.08
C ASP A 47 -4.24 23.67 -36.14
N LYS A 48 -4.68 24.59 -36.99
CA LYS A 48 -6.07 24.96 -37.24
C LYS A 48 -6.43 24.51 -38.64
N PRO A 49 -7.64 23.96 -38.84
CA PRO A 49 -8.42 24.44 -39.98
C PRO A 49 -9.86 24.85 -39.62
N LYS A 50 -10.31 25.94 -40.26
CA LYS A 50 -11.72 26.34 -40.46
C LYS A 50 -12.43 25.22 -41.28
N SER A 51 -13.74 24.98 -41.26
CA SER A 51 -14.88 25.90 -41.40
C SER A 51 -16.24 25.16 -41.40
N LYS A 52 -17.31 25.85 -40.94
CA LYS A 52 -18.73 25.87 -41.42
C LYS A 52 -19.56 24.57 -41.31
N ALA A 53 -20.88 24.54 -41.05
CA ALA A 53 -21.95 25.50 -40.77
C ALA A 53 -23.23 24.71 -40.38
N GLY A 54 -24.25 25.37 -39.79
CA GLY A 54 -25.65 24.90 -39.68
C GLY A 54 -26.16 24.84 -38.23
N ALA A 55 -26.76 25.90 -37.67
CA ALA A 55 -28.16 26.34 -37.80
C ALA A 55 -29.11 25.70 -36.74
N ALA A 56 -29.61 26.54 -35.82
CA ALA A 56 -30.76 26.32 -34.93
C ALA A 56 -32.09 26.45 -35.72
N PRO A 57 -33.30 26.18 -35.18
CA PRO A 57 -33.96 26.97 -34.12
C PRO A 57 -34.61 26.11 -32.99
N ASP A 58 -34.72 26.61 -31.75
CA ASP A 58 -35.88 27.30 -31.13
C ASP A 58 -37.22 26.53 -31.17
N ASP A 59 -37.75 26.16 -30.00
CA ASP A 59 -39.17 26.37 -29.69
C ASP A 59 -39.50 26.27 -28.18
N LYS A 60 -40.06 27.36 -27.64
CA LYS A 60 -40.83 27.44 -26.39
C LYS A 60 -41.94 28.43 -26.70
N PRO A 61 -43.22 28.16 -26.40
CA PRO A 61 -43.88 28.71 -25.19
C PRO A 61 -45.02 27.76 -24.68
N LYS A 62 -45.80 27.92 -23.61
CA LYS A 62 -46.38 29.07 -22.88
C LYS A 62 -47.14 28.51 -21.65
N SER A 63 -47.03 29.20 -20.52
CA SER A 63 -48.05 29.58 -19.50
C SER A 63 -49.39 28.82 -19.34
N ALA A 64 -49.79 28.55 -18.08
CA ALA A 64 -51.06 28.99 -17.50
C ALA A 64 -51.09 28.79 -15.97
N LYS A 65 -51.88 29.62 -15.28
CA LYS A 65 -51.92 29.91 -13.85
C LYS A 65 -53.39 29.82 -13.39
N SER A 66 -53.69 29.18 -12.27
CA SER A 66 -54.86 29.42 -11.40
C SER A 66 -54.54 28.77 -10.03
N GLY A 67 -54.53 29.51 -8.90
CA GLY A 67 -55.69 29.87 -8.08
C GLY A 67 -56.09 28.64 -7.25
N GLY A 68 -56.08 28.55 -5.91
CA GLY A 68 -56.19 29.50 -4.79
C GLY A 68 -57.12 28.81 -3.77
N GLY A 69 -56.81 28.80 -2.46
CA GLY A 69 -57.74 28.34 -1.42
C GLY A 69 -57.12 27.60 -0.23
N ASP A 70 -57.48 28.06 0.97
CA ASP A 70 -56.85 27.86 2.28
C ASP A 70 -57.23 26.55 3.05
N LYS A 71 -56.26 26.08 3.86
CA LYS A 71 -56.19 25.23 5.10
C LYS A 71 -57.47 24.73 5.85
N PRO A 72 -57.33 23.91 6.93
CA PRO A 72 -56.42 22.78 7.22
C PRO A 72 -57.14 21.57 7.90
N LYS A 73 -56.51 20.39 7.97
CA LYS A 73 -56.81 19.44 9.06
C LYS A 73 -55.57 18.67 9.52
N SER A 74 -55.48 18.62 10.84
CA SER A 74 -54.51 18.03 11.74
C SER A 74 -54.21 16.55 11.49
N GLU A 75 -52.92 16.18 11.53
CA GLU A 75 -52.48 14.90 12.09
C GLU A 75 -51.19 15.08 12.89
N LYS A 76 -51.22 14.52 14.11
CA LYS A 76 -50.13 14.46 15.09
C LYS A 76 -49.01 13.56 14.56
N LYS A 77 -47.75 13.95 14.75
CA LYS A 77 -46.71 12.97 15.16
C LYS A 77 -45.54 13.62 15.89
N GLU A 78 -45.51 13.28 17.18
CA GLU A 78 -44.37 13.03 18.07
C GLU A 78 -43.05 13.78 17.83
N LYS A 79 -42.74 14.66 18.80
CA LYS A 79 -41.38 15.02 19.18
C LYS A 79 -40.65 13.76 19.65
N SER A 80 -39.47 13.51 19.11
CA SER A 80 -38.46 12.71 19.80
C SER A 80 -37.19 13.53 19.91
N ASP A 81 -36.70 13.52 21.13
CA ASP A 81 -35.62 14.33 21.66
C ASP A 81 -34.28 14.12 20.94
N ALA A 82 -33.57 15.23 20.79
CA ALA A 82 -32.15 15.25 20.52
C ALA A 82 -31.41 14.50 21.62
N LYS A 83 -30.79 13.36 21.27
CA LYS A 83 -29.72 12.76 22.06
C LYS A 83 -28.53 12.44 21.16
N LYS A 84 -27.61 13.41 21.09
CA LYS A 84 -26.21 13.16 20.74
C LYS A 84 -25.64 12.13 21.72
N PRO A 85 -24.98 11.05 21.27
CA PRO A 85 -23.98 10.40 22.11
C PRO A 85 -22.62 11.03 21.85
N ALA A 86 -21.94 11.33 22.95
CA ALA A 86 -20.55 11.69 23.01
C ALA A 86 -19.64 10.45 22.93
N ALA A 87 -18.35 10.72 22.76
CA ALA A 87 -17.22 9.82 22.62
C ALA A 87 -17.13 8.67 23.63
N GLY A 88 -16.41 7.61 23.21
CA GLY A 88 -15.84 6.60 24.10
C GLY A 88 -16.08 5.17 23.63
N VAL A 89 -15.39 4.72 22.58
CA VAL A 89 -15.26 3.28 22.33
C VAL A 89 -14.07 2.78 23.15
N PRO A 90 -14.23 1.75 24.00
CA PRO A 90 -13.15 1.21 24.82
C PRO A 90 -12.02 0.65 23.96
N VAL A 91 -10.78 0.94 24.34
CA VAL A 91 -9.52 0.61 23.65
C VAL A 91 -9.14 -0.88 23.75
N SER A 92 -10.10 -1.76 24.02
CA SER A 92 -9.88 -3.21 24.05
C SER A 92 -10.39 -3.81 22.74
N GLU A 93 -9.46 -4.34 21.93
CA GLU A 93 -9.66 -4.99 20.62
C GLU A 93 -9.94 -4.05 19.44
N MET A 94 -9.04 -3.10 19.16
CA MET A 94 -8.90 -2.67 17.77
C MET A 94 -8.38 -3.87 16.99
N ALA A 95 -9.21 -4.39 16.07
CA ALA A 95 -8.85 -5.55 15.26
C ALA A 95 -7.50 -5.32 14.59
N LYS A 96 -6.69 -6.38 14.50
CA LYS A 96 -5.50 -6.45 13.65
C LYS A 96 -5.83 -7.32 12.45
N PRO A 97 -6.45 -6.77 11.38
CA PRO A 97 -6.85 -7.56 10.24
C PRO A 97 -5.67 -8.31 9.66
N LYS A 98 -5.90 -9.57 9.30
CA LYS A 98 -4.95 -10.34 8.51
C LYS A 98 -5.37 -10.29 7.05
N VAL A 99 -4.44 -9.93 6.19
CA VAL A 99 -4.63 -9.87 4.73
C VAL A 99 -3.59 -10.72 4.04
N PHE A 100 -3.84 -11.11 2.80
CA PHE A 100 -2.93 -11.96 2.04
C PHE A 100 -2.73 -11.46 0.61
N PHE A 101 -1.57 -11.83 0.06
CA PHE A 101 -1.26 -11.78 -1.36
C PHE A 101 -0.85 -13.17 -1.84
N ASP A 102 -1.50 -13.68 -2.88
CA ASP A 102 -1.00 -14.78 -3.68
C ASP A 102 -0.10 -14.23 -4.77
N ILE A 103 1.16 -14.66 -4.78
CA ILE A 103 2.18 -14.12 -5.69
C ILE A 103 2.34 -15.05 -6.88
N SER A 104 2.46 -14.48 -8.07
CA SER A 104 3.00 -15.16 -9.24
C SER A 104 4.23 -14.44 -9.79
N ILE A 105 5.15 -15.23 -10.34
CA ILE A 105 6.36 -14.75 -11.03
C ILE A 105 6.35 -15.34 -12.43
N ASP A 106 6.36 -14.48 -13.44
CA ASP A 106 6.28 -14.85 -14.86
C ASP A 106 5.08 -15.79 -15.15
N GLY A 107 3.94 -15.50 -14.52
CA GLY A 107 2.71 -16.29 -14.62
C GLY A 107 2.68 -17.57 -13.80
N THR A 108 3.77 -17.95 -13.13
CA THR A 108 3.84 -19.15 -12.30
C THR A 108 3.55 -18.82 -10.83
N PRO A 109 2.63 -19.52 -10.14
CA PRO A 109 2.38 -19.32 -8.71
C PRO A 109 3.66 -19.51 -7.88
N SER A 110 3.94 -18.58 -6.97
CA SER A 110 5.17 -18.52 -6.17
C SER A 110 4.92 -18.51 -4.65
N GLY A 111 3.67 -18.73 -4.22
CA GLY A 111 3.29 -18.82 -2.81
C GLY A 111 2.47 -17.64 -2.32
N ARG A 112 2.19 -17.62 -1.02
CA ARG A 112 1.34 -16.64 -0.35
C ARG A 112 2.12 -15.85 0.69
N ILE A 113 1.88 -14.55 0.75
CA ILE A 113 2.33 -13.67 1.83
C ILE A 113 1.11 -13.31 2.68
N VAL A 114 1.19 -13.52 4.00
CA VAL A 114 0.15 -13.09 4.95
C VAL A 114 0.70 -11.96 5.81
N MET A 115 -0.06 -10.89 5.95
CA MET A 115 0.32 -9.70 6.69
C MET A 115 -0.71 -9.40 7.78
N GLU A 116 -0.22 -9.03 8.96
CA GLU A 116 -1.03 -8.47 10.06
C GLU A 116 -0.95 -6.94 10.00
N LEU A 117 -2.12 -6.29 9.96
CA LEU A 117 -2.22 -4.83 9.93
C LEU A 117 -2.39 -4.26 11.33
N ARG A 118 -1.70 -3.16 11.62
CA ARG A 118 -1.72 -2.46 12.90
C ARG A 118 -2.85 -1.44 12.98
N GLY A 119 -4.07 -1.92 12.76
CA GLY A 119 -5.30 -1.13 12.90
C GLY A 119 -5.46 -0.54 14.30
N ASP A 120 -4.82 -1.13 15.31
CA ASP A 120 -4.70 -0.65 16.68
C ASP A 120 -3.85 0.63 16.85
N VAL A 121 -2.96 0.94 15.90
CA VAL A 121 -2.04 2.10 15.98
C VAL A 121 -2.27 3.11 14.85
N VAL A 122 -2.58 2.61 13.65
CA VAL A 122 -2.79 3.40 12.43
C VAL A 122 -4.09 2.93 11.73
N PRO A 123 -5.26 3.12 12.36
CA PRO A 123 -6.54 2.60 11.85
C PRO A 123 -6.87 3.06 10.43
N LYS A 124 -6.55 4.31 10.04
CA LYS A 124 -6.84 4.79 8.68
C LYS A 124 -5.92 4.14 7.66
N THR A 125 -4.62 4.06 7.95
CA THR A 125 -3.63 3.48 7.04
C THR A 125 -3.89 1.98 6.86
N ALA A 126 -4.20 1.28 7.97
CA ALA A 126 -4.56 -0.13 7.95
C ALA A 126 -5.86 -0.38 7.17
N GLU A 127 -6.91 0.44 7.38
CA GLU A 127 -8.18 0.30 6.65
C GLU A 127 -8.01 0.55 5.15
N ASN A 128 -7.18 1.52 4.75
CA ASN A 128 -6.84 1.75 3.35
C ASN A 128 -6.28 0.48 2.71
N PHE A 129 -5.24 -0.09 3.31
CA PHE A 129 -4.60 -1.28 2.75
C PHE A 129 -5.53 -2.50 2.76
N ARG A 130 -6.29 -2.71 3.84
CA ARG A 130 -7.25 -3.81 3.96
C ARG A 130 -8.32 -3.74 2.87
N ALA A 131 -8.93 -2.57 2.68
CA ALA A 131 -9.97 -2.38 1.68
C ALA A 131 -9.42 -2.51 0.24
N LEU A 132 -8.18 -2.10 0.00
CA LEU A 132 -7.49 -2.33 -1.27
C LEU A 132 -7.11 -3.81 -1.48
N CYS A 133 -6.94 -4.60 -0.42
CA CYS A 133 -6.80 -6.06 -0.55
C CYS A 133 -8.13 -6.74 -0.92
N THR A 134 -9.27 -6.26 -0.42
CA THR A 134 -10.58 -6.88 -0.70
C THR A 134 -11.25 -6.36 -1.98
N GLY A 135 -10.88 -5.16 -2.44
CA GLY A 135 -11.53 -4.52 -3.58
C GLY A 135 -12.94 -3.99 -3.29
N GLU A 136 -13.37 -4.00 -2.02
CA GLU A 136 -14.77 -3.74 -1.63
C GLU A 136 -15.24 -2.31 -1.92
N LYS A 137 -14.33 -1.36 -2.14
CA LYS A 137 -14.65 0.05 -2.42
C LYS A 137 -14.98 0.30 -3.90
N GLY A 138 -14.93 -0.73 -4.75
CA GLY A 138 -15.34 -0.64 -6.15
C GLY A 138 -14.36 0.17 -7.00
N MET A 139 -14.87 1.10 -7.81
CA MET A 139 -14.07 1.90 -8.73
C MET A 139 -13.54 3.18 -8.07
N GLY A 140 -12.26 3.47 -8.29
CA GLY A 140 -11.60 4.71 -7.88
C GLY A 140 -11.87 5.87 -8.83
N LYS A 141 -11.39 7.06 -8.47
CA LYS A 141 -11.59 8.29 -9.27
C LYS A 141 -10.79 8.25 -10.57
N LEU A 142 -9.73 7.46 -10.64
CA LEU A 142 -8.91 7.25 -11.84
C LEU A 142 -9.49 6.18 -12.77
N GLY A 143 -10.72 5.72 -12.53
CA GLY A 143 -11.44 4.78 -13.41
C GLY A 143 -10.91 3.34 -13.37
N LYS A 144 -10.19 2.99 -12.30
CA LYS A 144 -9.66 1.64 -12.05
C LYS A 144 -10.26 1.08 -10.75
N PRO A 145 -10.41 -0.24 -10.61
CA PRO A 145 -10.81 -0.83 -9.34
C PRO A 145 -9.82 -0.47 -8.23
N LEU A 146 -10.33 -0.11 -7.06
CA LEU A 146 -9.56 0.09 -5.82
C LEU A 146 -9.15 -1.28 -5.25
N HIS A 147 -8.27 -1.99 -5.96
CA HIS A 147 -7.96 -3.39 -5.68
C HIS A 147 -6.51 -3.74 -6.08
N TYR A 148 -5.79 -4.44 -5.20
CA TYR A 148 -4.41 -4.89 -5.48
C TYR A 148 -4.32 -6.11 -6.40
N LYS A 149 -5.42 -6.83 -6.66
CA LYS A 149 -5.40 -7.96 -7.58
C LYS A 149 -4.90 -7.53 -8.96
N ASN A 150 -3.94 -8.29 -9.49
CA ASN A 150 -3.18 -8.02 -10.71
C ASN A 150 -2.23 -6.82 -10.66
N CYS A 151 -1.98 -6.25 -9.48
CA CYS A 151 -0.96 -5.21 -9.30
C CYS A 151 0.44 -5.83 -9.27
N LYS A 152 1.45 -5.08 -9.75
CA LYS A 152 2.84 -5.54 -9.82
C LYS A 152 3.66 -5.04 -8.64
N PHE A 153 4.65 -5.83 -8.23
CA PHE A 153 5.84 -5.31 -7.56
C PHE A 153 6.73 -4.66 -8.62
N HIS A 154 6.54 -3.35 -8.84
CA HIS A 154 7.16 -2.62 -9.93
C HIS A 154 8.59 -2.15 -9.61
N ARG A 155 8.99 -2.20 -8.33
CA ARG A 155 10.33 -1.82 -7.89
C ARG A 155 10.80 -2.74 -6.75
N VAL A 156 11.84 -3.52 -6.99
CA VAL A 156 12.42 -4.45 -5.99
C VAL A 156 13.92 -4.23 -5.90
N ILE A 157 14.40 -3.86 -4.70
CA ILE A 157 15.81 -3.62 -4.42
C ILE A 157 16.26 -4.65 -3.37
N PRO A 158 17.16 -5.59 -3.74
CA PRO A 158 17.72 -6.56 -2.79
C PRO A 158 18.40 -5.89 -1.61
N GLN A 159 18.28 -6.50 -0.42
CA GLN A 159 18.75 -5.99 0.87
C GLN A 159 18.15 -4.64 1.24
N PHE A 160 16.94 -4.36 0.76
CA PHE A 160 16.22 -3.14 1.09
C PHE A 160 14.72 -3.39 1.19
N MET A 161 14.01 -3.48 0.06
CA MET A 161 12.56 -3.57 0.05
C MET A 161 11.95 -3.99 -1.30
N LEU A 162 10.68 -4.40 -1.24
CA LEU A 162 9.82 -4.71 -2.38
C LEU A 162 8.67 -3.70 -2.41
N GLN A 163 8.57 -2.90 -3.47
CA GLN A 163 7.53 -1.88 -3.62
C GLN A 163 6.50 -2.26 -4.68
N GLY A 164 5.23 -2.11 -4.31
CA GLY A 164 4.07 -2.44 -5.13
C GLY A 164 2.91 -1.46 -4.90
N GLY A 165 1.71 -1.85 -5.33
CA GLY A 165 0.46 -1.12 -5.03
C GLY A 165 0.06 -0.02 -6.01
N ASP A 166 0.79 0.15 -7.12
CA ASP A 166 0.34 0.99 -8.24
C ASP A 166 -0.57 0.17 -9.17
N PHE A 167 -1.87 0.14 -8.87
CA PHE A 167 -2.87 -0.56 -9.68
C PHE A 167 -3.39 0.26 -10.87
N THR A 168 -3.00 1.53 -11.01
CA THR A 168 -3.51 2.38 -12.11
C THR A 168 -2.56 2.43 -13.30
N LYS A 169 -1.24 2.51 -13.05
CA LYS A 169 -0.20 2.57 -14.09
C LYS A 169 0.83 1.44 -14.01
N GLY A 170 0.97 0.80 -12.85
CA GLY A 170 1.86 -0.35 -12.66
C GLY A 170 3.36 -0.03 -12.75
N ASN A 171 3.77 1.24 -12.61
CA ASN A 171 5.14 1.68 -12.81
C ASN A 171 5.67 2.63 -11.71
N GLY A 172 4.88 2.86 -10.65
CA GLY A 172 5.23 3.70 -9.51
C GLY A 172 4.78 5.15 -9.66
N THR A 173 4.16 5.54 -10.77
CA THR A 173 3.65 6.92 -11.00
C THR A 173 2.13 7.04 -10.84
N GLY A 174 1.50 5.99 -10.35
CA GLY A 174 0.06 5.89 -10.14
C GLY A 174 -0.34 5.41 -8.75
N GLY A 175 -1.52 4.80 -8.67
CA GLY A 175 -2.21 4.49 -7.42
C GLY A 175 -3.13 5.61 -6.92
N GLU A 176 -4.11 5.23 -6.11
CA GLU A 176 -4.94 6.15 -5.32
C GLU A 176 -5.44 5.42 -4.06
N SER A 177 -5.67 6.15 -2.98
CA SER A 177 -6.21 5.57 -1.73
C SER A 177 -7.73 5.45 -1.76
N ILE A 178 -8.29 4.73 -0.79
CA ILE A 178 -9.75 4.71 -0.59
C ILE A 178 -10.33 6.06 -0.14
N TYR A 179 -9.48 7.02 0.22
CA TYR A 179 -9.85 8.36 0.70
C TYR A 179 -9.74 9.44 -0.39
N GLY A 180 -9.21 9.09 -1.57
CA GLY A 180 -8.86 10.01 -2.64
C GLY A 180 -7.46 9.74 -3.18
N GLU A 181 -6.95 10.64 -4.02
CA GLU A 181 -5.62 10.47 -4.66
C GLU A 181 -4.52 10.26 -3.62
N THR A 182 -4.53 11.07 -2.55
CA THR A 182 -3.60 10.96 -1.42
C THR A 182 -4.30 11.17 -0.07
N PHE A 183 -3.64 10.75 1.02
CA PHE A 183 -4.01 11.03 2.41
C PHE A 183 -2.77 11.28 3.31
N ASP A 184 -3.03 11.92 4.44
CA ASP A 184 -2.01 12.39 5.39
C ASP A 184 -1.23 11.24 6.07
N ASP A 185 -0.02 11.55 6.55
CA ASP A 185 0.74 10.65 7.41
C ASP A 185 0.02 10.52 8.76
N GLU A 186 -0.46 9.32 9.09
CA GLU A 186 -1.30 9.12 10.28
C GLU A 186 -0.52 9.26 11.60
N ASN A 187 0.63 8.59 11.72
CA ASN A 187 1.65 8.80 12.75
C ASN A 187 2.91 7.97 12.44
N PHE A 188 3.99 8.18 13.22
CA PHE A 188 5.26 7.45 13.09
C PHE A 188 5.64 6.70 14.37
N THR A 189 4.64 6.16 15.08
CA THR A 189 4.84 5.42 16.35
C THR A 189 5.60 4.13 16.12
N LEU A 190 5.24 3.40 15.06
CA LEU A 190 5.90 2.16 14.64
C LEU A 190 7.15 2.50 13.82
N LYS A 191 8.17 1.64 13.93
CA LYS A 191 9.53 1.85 13.41
C LYS A 191 9.96 0.71 12.49
N HIS A 192 10.85 0.98 11.55
CA HIS A 192 11.35 0.02 10.56
C HIS A 192 12.46 -0.89 11.12
N THR A 193 12.09 -1.66 12.15
CA THR A 193 13.05 -2.37 13.03
C THR A 193 13.32 -3.81 12.63
N GLU A 194 12.58 -4.39 11.67
CA GLU A 194 12.72 -5.79 11.28
C GLU A 194 12.39 -6.03 9.79
N PRO A 195 13.02 -7.05 9.15
CA PRO A 195 12.53 -7.62 7.90
C PRO A 195 11.06 -8.01 7.99
N GLY A 196 10.31 -7.82 6.91
CA GLY A 196 8.87 -8.06 6.85
C GLY A 196 8.02 -6.88 7.30
N THR A 197 8.61 -5.76 7.75
CA THR A 197 7.88 -4.52 8.03
C THR A 197 7.12 -4.05 6.79
N LEU A 198 5.82 -3.74 6.95
CA LEU A 198 4.96 -3.22 5.89
C LEU A 198 4.70 -1.73 6.11
N SER A 199 4.98 -0.91 5.10
CA SER A 199 5.02 0.55 5.23
C SER A 199 4.58 1.28 3.95
N MET A 200 4.09 2.51 4.09
CA MET A 200 3.56 3.31 2.97
C MET A 200 4.68 3.91 2.13
N ALA A 201 4.60 3.75 0.81
CA ALA A 201 5.38 4.56 -0.11
C ALA A 201 4.69 5.93 -0.29
N ASN A 202 5.49 7.00 -0.36
CA ASN A 202 5.00 8.37 -0.56
C ASN A 202 6.03 9.20 -1.35
N ALA A 203 5.61 10.40 -1.78
CA ALA A 203 6.45 11.37 -2.48
C ALA A 203 6.77 12.59 -1.59
N GLY A 204 6.89 12.37 -0.28
CA GLY A 204 7.04 13.40 0.74
C GLY A 204 5.87 13.41 1.75
N PRO A 205 5.90 14.32 2.73
CA PRO A 205 4.90 14.36 3.80
C PRO A 205 3.47 14.44 3.27
N ASN A 206 2.58 13.65 3.86
CA ASN A 206 1.13 13.63 3.58
C ASN A 206 0.76 13.30 2.12
N THR A 207 1.51 12.41 1.48
CA THR A 207 1.24 11.98 0.09
C THR A 207 1.03 10.47 -0.03
N ASN A 208 0.46 9.85 1.01
CA ASN A 208 0.19 8.41 1.01
C ASN A 208 -0.94 8.10 0.03
N GLY A 209 -0.77 7.09 -0.83
CA GLY A 209 -1.79 6.65 -1.79
C GLY A 209 -2.13 5.17 -1.57
N SER A 210 -1.93 4.36 -2.61
CA SER A 210 -2.03 2.89 -2.51
C SER A 210 -0.69 2.18 -2.53
N GLN A 211 0.39 2.87 -2.86
CA GLN A 211 1.70 2.23 -2.95
C GLN A 211 2.25 1.92 -1.56
N PHE A 212 2.88 0.75 -1.45
CA PHE A 212 3.45 0.23 -0.22
C PHE A 212 4.79 -0.42 -0.51
N PHE A 213 5.56 -0.68 0.54
CA PHE A 213 6.72 -1.55 0.46
C PHE A 213 6.78 -2.52 1.64
N ILE A 214 7.40 -3.67 1.38
CA ILE A 214 7.78 -4.67 2.39
C ILE A 214 9.30 -4.61 2.54
N CYS A 215 9.78 -4.29 3.74
CA CYS A 215 11.21 -4.27 4.04
C CYS A 215 11.78 -5.69 4.03
N THR A 216 12.97 -5.87 3.47
CA THR A 216 13.72 -7.12 3.59
C THR A 216 14.85 -7.02 4.61
N GLU A 217 15.21 -5.80 5.02
CA GLU A 217 16.20 -5.51 6.06
C GLU A 217 15.66 -4.49 7.09
N VAL A 218 16.43 -4.21 8.14
CA VAL A 218 16.18 -3.06 9.02
C VAL A 218 16.44 -1.77 8.24
N THR A 219 15.51 -0.82 8.30
CA THR A 219 15.53 0.40 7.45
C THR A 219 15.18 1.65 8.28
N ASP A 220 15.84 1.81 9.42
CA ASP A 220 15.59 2.88 10.41
C ASP A 220 15.72 4.31 9.85
N TRP A 221 16.49 4.52 8.78
CA TRP A 221 16.59 5.80 8.07
C TRP A 221 15.28 6.28 7.41
N LEU A 222 14.28 5.39 7.32
CA LEU A 222 12.91 5.69 6.85
C LEU A 222 11.97 6.14 7.99
N ASP A 223 12.40 6.01 9.25
CA ASP A 223 11.58 6.41 10.40
C ASP A 223 11.25 7.90 10.36
N GLY A 224 9.99 8.24 10.66
CA GLY A 224 9.49 9.61 10.60
C GLY A 224 9.20 10.12 9.18
N LYS A 225 9.37 9.29 8.14
CA LYS A 225 9.11 9.63 6.74
C LYS A 225 8.07 8.74 6.09
N HIS A 226 8.01 7.47 6.49
CA HIS A 226 7.06 6.48 5.98
C HIS A 226 6.26 5.86 7.13
N VAL A 227 4.95 5.78 6.97
CA VAL A 227 4.05 5.22 7.98
C VAL A 227 4.13 3.70 7.94
N VAL A 228 4.69 3.09 9.00
CA VAL A 228 4.62 1.64 9.21
C VAL A 228 3.22 1.28 9.68
N PHE A 229 2.58 0.32 9.01
CA PHE A 229 1.19 -0.04 9.27
C PHE A 229 0.90 -1.54 9.38
N GLY A 230 1.93 -2.37 9.31
CA GLY A 230 1.76 -3.81 9.45
C GLY A 230 3.09 -4.55 9.40
N ARG A 231 3.00 -5.87 9.33
CA ARG A 231 4.14 -6.75 9.06
C ARG A 231 3.69 -8.05 8.42
N VAL A 232 4.61 -8.70 7.71
CA VAL A 232 4.47 -10.07 7.26
C VAL A 232 4.49 -11.00 8.47
N ILE A 233 3.53 -11.92 8.55
CA ILE A 233 3.44 -12.96 9.57
C ILE A 233 3.63 -14.37 9.00
N GLU A 234 3.39 -14.57 7.71
CA GLU A 234 3.66 -15.82 6.98
C GLU A 234 4.13 -15.50 5.56
N GLY A 235 4.96 -16.36 4.96
CA GLY A 235 5.45 -16.17 3.59
C GLY A 235 6.67 -15.28 3.44
N MET A 236 7.50 -15.14 4.48
CA MET A 236 8.78 -14.41 4.37
C MET A 236 9.75 -15.07 3.37
N ASP A 237 9.67 -16.37 3.16
CA ASP A 237 10.38 -17.09 2.09
C ASP A 237 9.91 -16.66 0.69
N VAL A 238 8.62 -16.36 0.51
CA VAL A 238 8.08 -15.78 -0.72
C VAL A 238 8.60 -14.36 -0.91
N VAL A 239 8.63 -13.55 0.14
CA VAL A 239 9.23 -12.20 0.15
C VAL A 239 10.69 -12.25 -0.32
N ARG A 240 11.49 -13.20 0.20
CA ARG A 240 12.89 -13.40 -0.23
C ARG A 240 13.01 -13.93 -1.66
N THR A 241 12.08 -14.76 -2.10
CA THR A 241 12.02 -15.25 -3.49
C THR A 241 11.78 -14.09 -4.47
N VAL A 242 10.85 -13.19 -4.14
CA VAL A 242 10.61 -11.97 -4.93
C VAL A 242 11.82 -11.03 -4.87
N GLU A 243 12.45 -10.89 -3.70
CA GLU A 243 13.66 -10.07 -3.53
C GLU A 243 14.78 -10.50 -4.49
N GLY A 244 14.98 -11.80 -4.65
CA GLY A 244 15.96 -12.38 -5.58
C GLY A 244 15.70 -12.08 -7.06
N LYS A 245 14.53 -11.50 -7.41
CA LYS A 245 14.21 -11.01 -8.76
C LYS A 245 14.49 -9.52 -8.94
N GLY A 246 14.91 -8.82 -7.89
CA GLY A 246 15.23 -7.40 -7.93
C GLY A 246 16.62 -7.07 -8.47
N SER A 247 16.91 -5.77 -8.53
CA SER A 247 18.23 -5.23 -8.86
C SER A 247 18.50 -3.94 -8.08
N GLU A 248 19.75 -3.47 -8.06
CA GLU A 248 20.11 -2.19 -7.43
C GLU A 248 19.30 -1.01 -7.98
N SER A 249 18.96 -1.05 -9.27
CA SER A 249 18.12 -0.02 -9.91
C SER A 249 16.65 -0.10 -9.52
N GLY A 250 16.24 -1.16 -8.84
CA GLY A 250 14.85 -1.49 -8.55
C GLY A 250 14.12 -2.23 -9.67
N LYS A 251 14.68 -2.32 -10.89
CA LYS A 251 14.09 -3.11 -11.96
C LYS A 251 14.07 -4.60 -11.60
N THR A 252 13.00 -5.28 -11.98
CA THR A 252 12.83 -6.72 -11.76
C THR A 252 13.26 -7.53 -12.99
N SER A 253 13.80 -8.72 -12.78
CA SER A 253 14.23 -9.63 -13.85
C SER A 253 13.07 -10.46 -14.45
N GLY A 254 11.87 -10.31 -13.90
CA GLY A 254 10.64 -11.00 -14.30
C GLY A 254 9.42 -10.23 -13.80
N GLU A 255 8.25 -10.62 -14.29
CA GLU A 255 6.98 -10.02 -13.90
C GLU A 255 6.49 -10.63 -12.59
N ILE A 256 6.46 -9.82 -11.52
CA ILE A 256 5.94 -10.24 -10.21
C ILE A 256 4.58 -9.61 -9.98
N ILE A 257 3.54 -10.44 -9.88
CA ILE A 257 2.14 -10.02 -9.77
C ILE A 257 1.52 -10.52 -8.46
N ILE A 258 0.69 -9.67 -7.85
CA ILE A 258 -0.29 -10.08 -6.84
C ILE A 258 -1.45 -10.74 -7.60
N ALA A 259 -1.39 -12.05 -7.80
CA ALA A 259 -2.36 -12.81 -8.59
C ALA A 259 -3.75 -12.84 -7.93
N ASP A 260 -3.78 -12.89 -6.60
CA ASP A 260 -4.99 -12.71 -5.81
C ASP A 260 -4.70 -12.06 -4.47
N CYS A 261 -5.71 -11.43 -3.87
CA CYS A 261 -5.57 -10.79 -2.58
C CYS A 261 -6.90 -10.73 -1.83
N GLY A 262 -6.83 -10.53 -0.52
CA GLY A 262 -8.02 -10.41 0.29
C GLY A 262 -7.72 -10.32 1.77
N GLN A 263 -8.80 -10.36 2.56
CA GLN A 263 -8.77 -10.43 4.01
C GLN A 263 -9.06 -11.86 4.46
N LEU A 264 -8.27 -12.36 5.41
CA LEU A 264 -8.53 -13.64 6.07
C LEU A 264 -9.61 -13.47 7.15
N PRO A 265 -10.43 -14.51 7.43
CA PRO A 265 -11.34 -14.50 8.56
C PRO A 265 -10.61 -14.19 9.87
N ALA A 266 -11.30 -13.47 10.76
CA ALA A 266 -10.79 -13.15 12.10
C ALA A 266 -10.73 -14.39 13.00
#